data_AF-A0A497LVC3-F1
#
_entry.id   AF-A0A497LVC3-F1
#
_cell.length_a   1.000
_cell.length_b   1.000
_cell.length_c   1.000
_cell.angle_alpha   90.00
_cell.angle_beta   90.00
_cell.angle_gamma   90.00
#
_symmetry.space_group_name_H-M   'P 1'
#
loop_
_entity.id
_entity.type
_entity.pdbx_description
1 polymer ?
#
loop_
_entity_poly.entity_id
_entity_poly.type
_entity_poly.pdbx_seq_one_letter_code
_entity_poly.pdbx_strand_id
1 'polypeptide(L)'
;DERTLLRTGVMNLYEEGMLDFSTLDKLLSELVIASFKVSYYDMVARDWRSAWFNLPVAYLPAERRLLTLRSMIDRYHRLYKDILRDVERAYREYIIENTEEGVSAMKKLVEIINPYFKTLSKTITGKEISLLVDEAYVKACLEAQFVERAIFTVRRVRYWFSRIMGWLIYRLAYAYVTVEDVERILDVTKGIAKLTDPEVEALKTIMSLMTEIAGREYIPTPSMLATISEIVPRARAFFSDVVKARRVPARWVPIWAEYVAIKPVIDEVKKVLSSTERLYEYFMITDEDVKRLMERLKLYGWEDYEIKLVWDRLRLDRWYRAYREIVGTLRELTTLAEYSPRARRLALGEAYKMIEALPVDRATKDFLKKMWEEYIRIKPVMDEVRRYITELISDFVEGVITEEEYVAELEALREWGLDDWEIMFYKAIGGLRKARYLKRMARAS
;
A
#
# COMPACT_ATOMS: atom_id res chain seq x y z
N ASP A 1 52.15 36.89 3.72
CA ASP A 1 52.72 35.59 4.13
C ASP A 1 51.78 34.45 3.70
N GLU A 2 51.39 34.41 2.42
CA GLU A 2 50.38 33.46 1.87
C GLU A 2 50.91 32.02 1.78
N ARG A 3 52.24 31.86 1.72
CA ARG A 3 52.90 30.55 1.71
C ARG A 3 52.58 29.77 2.98
N THR A 4 52.47 30.46 4.11
CA THR A 4 52.16 29.87 5.43
C THR A 4 50.75 29.29 5.51
N LEU A 5 49.76 29.90 4.83
CA LEU A 5 48.39 29.37 4.78
C LEU A 5 48.28 28.14 3.88
N LEU A 6 48.88 28.20 2.68
CA LEU A 6 48.92 27.06 1.75
C LEU A 6 49.64 25.86 2.36
N ARG A 7 50.74 26.12 3.10
CA ARG A 7 51.48 25.10 3.85
C ARG A 7 50.59 24.30 4.78
N THR A 8 49.80 24.99 5.61
CA THR A 8 48.90 24.35 6.57
C THR A 8 47.87 23.47 5.86
N GLY A 9 47.30 23.94 4.75
CA GLY A 9 46.35 23.14 3.96
C GLY A 9 46.97 21.86 3.39
N VAL A 10 48.16 21.96 2.78
CA VAL A 10 48.87 20.81 2.19
C VAL A 10 49.34 19.82 3.27
N MET A 11 49.80 20.33 4.43
CA MET A 11 50.15 19.51 5.59
C MET A 11 48.94 18.74 6.13
N ASN A 12 47.79 19.40 6.29
CA ASN A 12 46.56 18.76 6.73
C ASN A 12 46.12 17.61 5.80
N LEU A 13 46.24 17.79 4.47
CA LEU A 13 45.91 16.72 3.52
C LEU A 13 46.77 15.47 3.72
N TYR A 14 48.06 15.63 4.01
CA TYR A 14 48.93 14.51 4.34
C TYR A 14 48.61 13.91 5.73
N GLU A 15 48.27 14.74 6.71
CA GLU A 15 47.87 14.31 8.05
C GLU A 15 46.59 13.47 8.05
N GLU A 16 45.58 13.85 7.27
CA GLU A 16 44.33 13.10 7.06
C GLU A 16 44.52 11.88 6.14
N GLY A 17 45.72 11.66 5.61
CA GLY A 17 46.02 10.52 4.74
C GLY A 17 45.54 10.64 3.30
N MET A 18 45.23 11.86 2.84
CA MET A 18 44.86 12.14 1.45
C MET A 18 46.07 12.25 0.52
N LEU A 19 47.29 12.37 1.07
CA LEU A 19 48.55 12.42 0.33
C LEU A 19 49.58 11.44 0.91
N ASP A 20 50.51 10.98 0.07
CA ASP A 20 51.71 10.26 0.49
C ASP A 20 52.92 11.21 0.63
N PHE A 21 54.01 10.71 1.20
CA PHE A 21 55.21 11.54 1.44
C PHE A 21 55.82 12.05 0.13
N SER A 22 55.81 11.23 -0.93
CA SER A 22 56.42 11.60 -2.21
C SER A 22 55.68 12.76 -2.87
N THR A 23 54.35 12.74 -2.84
CA THR A 23 53.51 13.82 -3.36
C THR A 23 53.63 15.08 -2.51
N LEU A 24 53.67 14.94 -1.18
CA LEU A 24 53.87 16.07 -0.28
C LEU A 24 55.22 16.77 -0.54
N ASP A 25 56.31 16.02 -0.62
CA ASP A 25 57.64 16.58 -0.85
C ASP A 25 57.74 17.28 -2.21
N LYS A 26 57.12 16.70 -3.25
CA LYS A 26 57.04 17.27 -4.59
C LYS A 26 56.25 18.58 -4.60
N LEU A 27 55.07 18.62 -3.96
CA LEU A 27 54.26 19.83 -3.88
C LEU A 27 54.99 20.96 -3.16
N LEU A 28 55.70 20.65 -2.07
CA LEU A 28 56.50 21.66 -1.35
C LEU A 28 57.75 22.11 -2.13
N SER A 29 58.26 21.27 -3.05
CA SER A 29 59.42 21.58 -3.89
C SER A 29 59.13 22.59 -4.99
N GLU A 30 57.89 22.68 -5.44
CA GLU A 30 57.46 23.59 -6.51
C GLU A 30 55.95 23.83 -6.38
N LEU A 31 55.57 24.92 -5.69
CA LEU A 31 54.16 25.24 -5.45
C LEU A 31 53.53 25.89 -6.70
N VAL A 32 54.14 26.98 -7.16
CA VAL A 32 53.70 27.77 -8.33
C VAL A 32 54.93 28.46 -8.93
N ILE A 33 54.97 28.63 -10.25
CA ILE A 33 55.98 29.45 -10.92
C ILE A 33 55.48 30.90 -10.98
N ALA A 34 56.17 31.81 -10.29
CA ALA A 34 55.90 33.24 -10.37
C ALA A 34 56.71 33.83 -11.54
N SER A 35 56.02 34.22 -12.61
CA SER A 35 56.61 34.81 -13.81
C SER A 35 56.58 36.33 -13.73
N PHE A 36 57.76 36.95 -13.70
CA PHE A 36 57.92 38.41 -13.71
C PHE A 36 58.41 38.85 -15.08
N LYS A 37 57.69 39.77 -15.73
CA LYS A 37 58.20 40.43 -16.92
C LYS A 37 59.18 41.50 -16.48
N VAL A 38 60.46 41.26 -16.71
CA VAL A 38 61.54 42.17 -16.34
C VAL A 38 62.18 42.75 -17.59
N SER A 39 62.44 44.05 -17.57
CA SER A 39 63.27 44.70 -18.58
C SER A 39 64.72 44.60 -18.13
N TYR A 40 65.57 44.02 -18.97
CA TYR A 40 67.01 44.01 -18.76
C TYR A 40 67.70 44.72 -19.91
N TYR A 41 68.81 45.36 -19.61
CA TYR A 41 69.61 46.03 -20.62
C TYR A 41 70.53 45.01 -21.29
N ASP A 42 70.29 44.74 -22.57
CA ASP A 42 71.11 43.80 -23.34
C ASP A 42 72.40 44.51 -23.76
N MET A 43 73.52 44.18 -23.11
CA MET A 43 74.81 44.84 -23.36
C MET A 43 75.33 44.65 -24.79
N VAL A 44 74.88 43.62 -25.50
CA VAL A 44 75.29 43.33 -26.89
C VAL A 44 74.44 44.13 -27.87
N ALA A 45 73.12 44.14 -27.68
CA ALA A 45 72.21 44.90 -28.53
C ALA A 45 72.15 46.41 -28.19
N ARG A 46 72.67 46.82 -27.02
CA ARG A 46 72.62 48.18 -26.46
C ARG A 46 71.21 48.76 -26.39
N ASP A 47 70.24 47.91 -26.07
CA ASP A 47 68.82 48.29 -25.98
C ASP A 47 68.13 47.57 -24.82
N TRP A 48 67.03 48.15 -24.34
CA TRP A 48 66.21 47.56 -23.29
C TRP A 48 65.32 46.48 -23.87
N ARG A 49 65.51 45.23 -23.41
CA ARG A 49 64.69 44.09 -23.82
C ARG A 49 63.91 43.57 -22.63
N SER A 50 62.67 43.13 -22.87
CA SER A 50 61.87 42.47 -21.84
C SER A 50 62.02 40.96 -21.96
N ALA A 51 62.34 40.29 -20.85
CA ALA A 51 62.27 38.83 -20.72
C ALA A 51 61.36 38.44 -19.57
N TRP A 52 60.87 37.20 -19.62
CA TRP A 52 60.15 36.58 -18.52
C TRP A 52 61.15 35.88 -17.60
N PHE A 53 61.18 36.30 -16.34
CA PHE A 53 61.94 35.64 -15.28
C PHE A 53 60.98 34.78 -14.45
N ASN A 54 61.17 33.47 -14.51
CA ASN A 54 60.33 32.49 -13.82
C ASN A 54 61.00 32.10 -12.50
N LEU A 55 60.38 32.48 -11.38
CA LEU A 55 60.85 32.11 -10.04
C LEU A 55 59.92 31.04 -9.46
N PRO A 56 60.38 29.79 -9.27
CA PRO A 56 59.59 28.78 -8.58
C PRO A 56 59.41 29.17 -7.12
N VAL A 57 58.15 29.27 -6.69
CA VAL A 57 57.80 29.44 -5.28
C VAL A 57 57.93 28.07 -4.61
N ALA A 58 58.98 27.90 -3.82
CA ALA A 58 59.34 26.63 -3.21
C ALA A 58 59.81 26.81 -1.76
N TYR A 59 59.72 25.73 -0.98
CA TYR A 59 60.35 25.62 0.32
C TYR A 59 61.77 25.05 0.22
N LEU A 60 62.69 25.53 1.05
CA LEU A 60 64.05 25.02 1.08
C LEU A 60 64.08 23.54 1.46
N PRO A 61 65.00 22.71 0.91
CA PRO A 61 65.03 21.27 1.19
C PRO A 61 65.05 20.90 2.68
N ALA A 62 65.76 21.66 3.51
CA ALA A 62 65.77 21.46 4.96
C ALA A 62 64.41 21.77 5.61
N GLU A 63 63.75 22.83 5.17
CA GLU A 63 62.43 23.23 5.66
C GLU A 63 61.35 22.21 5.28
N ARG A 64 61.38 21.70 4.04
CA ARG A 64 60.46 20.64 3.57
C ARG A 64 60.55 19.39 4.44
N ARG A 65 61.76 18.96 4.80
CA ARG A 65 61.97 17.80 5.68
C ARG A 65 61.45 18.03 7.11
N LEU A 66 61.62 19.24 7.65
CA LEU A 66 61.08 19.58 8.97
C LEU A 66 59.55 19.63 8.96
N LEU A 67 58.94 20.20 7.92
CA LEU A 67 57.49 20.28 7.77
C LEU A 67 56.86 18.89 7.59
N THR A 68 57.45 18.06 6.74
CA THR A 68 56.99 16.68 6.53
C THR A 68 57.16 15.81 7.78
N LEU A 69 58.27 15.96 8.51
CA LEU A 69 58.47 15.29 9.80
C LEU A 69 57.39 15.70 10.81
N ARG A 70 57.09 16.99 10.92
CA ARG A 70 56.03 17.50 11.80
C ARG A 70 54.67 16.91 11.43
N SER A 71 54.26 16.98 10.17
CA SER A 71 52.97 16.42 9.75
C SER A 71 52.89 14.90 9.93
N MET A 72 54.00 14.17 9.77
CA MET A 72 54.04 12.76 10.12
C MET A 72 53.77 12.54 11.61
N ILE A 73 54.39 13.33 12.49
CA ILE A 73 54.16 13.25 13.94
C ILE A 73 52.70 13.59 14.25
N ASP A 74 52.16 14.69 13.70
CA ASP A 74 50.79 15.15 13.95
C ASP A 74 49.75 14.11 13.51
N ARG A 75 49.98 13.43 12.38
CA ARG A 75 49.15 12.31 11.88
C ARG A 75 48.97 11.19 12.90
N TYR A 76 50.07 10.69 13.46
CA TYR A 76 50.01 9.58 14.42
C TYR A 76 49.67 10.04 15.83
N HIS A 77 50.03 11.27 16.20
CA HIS A 77 49.60 11.89 17.46
C HIS A 77 48.08 12.02 17.55
N ARG A 78 47.41 12.37 16.45
CA ARG A 78 45.93 12.41 16.39
C ARG A 78 45.32 11.05 16.70
N LEU A 79 45.76 9.99 16.02
CA LEU A 79 45.30 8.62 16.28
C LEU A 79 45.53 8.21 17.73
N TYR A 80 46.72 8.49 18.27
CA TYR A 80 47.04 8.22 19.67
C TYR A 80 46.08 8.94 20.62
N LYS A 81 45.84 10.23 20.38
CA LYS A 81 44.96 11.07 21.21
C LYS A 81 43.51 10.62 21.17
N ASP A 82 42.99 10.27 20.01
CA ASP A 82 41.58 9.86 19.86
C ASP A 82 41.34 8.52 20.54
N ILE A 83 42.24 7.55 20.34
CA ILE A 83 42.14 6.26 21.04
C ILE A 83 42.34 6.44 22.55
N LEU A 84 43.29 7.27 23.00
CA LEU A 84 43.47 7.54 24.43
C LEU A 84 42.18 8.12 25.05
N ARG A 85 41.50 9.04 24.36
CA ARG A 85 40.20 9.59 24.81
C ARG A 85 39.12 8.53 24.90
N ASP A 86 39.09 7.59 23.97
CA ASP A 86 38.15 6.47 24.01
C ASP A 86 38.48 5.48 25.13
N VAL A 87 39.76 5.21 25.40
CA VAL A 87 40.21 4.39 26.55
C VAL A 87 39.85 5.07 27.87
N GLU A 88 40.09 6.38 28.00
CA GLU A 88 39.67 7.18 29.16
C GLU A 88 38.15 7.11 29.37
N ARG A 89 37.38 7.21 28.28
CA ARG A 89 35.92 7.08 28.31
C ARG A 89 35.48 5.68 28.73
N ALA A 90 36.07 4.63 28.15
CA ALA A 90 35.77 3.24 28.48
C ALA A 90 36.10 2.93 29.96
N TYR A 91 37.21 3.47 30.46
CA TYR A 91 37.58 3.41 31.87
C TYR A 91 36.54 4.14 32.74
N ARG A 92 36.10 5.36 32.36
CA ARG A 92 35.04 6.10 33.06
C ARG A 92 33.69 5.36 33.08
N GLU A 93 33.39 4.59 32.04
CA GLU A 93 32.14 3.85 31.86
C GLU A 93 32.12 2.46 32.52
N TYR A 94 33.21 2.08 33.22
CA TYR A 94 33.44 0.74 33.79
C TYR A 94 33.52 -0.40 32.76
N ILE A 95 33.85 -0.07 31.50
CA ILE A 95 34.13 -1.08 30.46
C ILE A 95 35.55 -1.64 30.65
N ILE A 96 36.50 -0.76 30.99
CA ILE A 96 37.86 -1.13 31.39
C ILE A 96 37.93 -1.07 32.92
N GLU A 97 38.32 -2.17 33.55
CA GLU A 97 38.24 -2.30 35.01
C GLU A 97 39.40 -1.58 35.71
N ASN A 98 40.62 -1.82 35.23
CA ASN A 98 41.87 -1.35 35.84
C ASN A 98 42.73 -0.52 34.88
N THR A 99 43.73 0.19 35.42
CA THR A 99 44.57 1.09 34.61
C THR A 99 45.55 0.29 33.75
N GLU A 100 45.92 -0.92 34.17
CA GLU A 100 46.79 -1.85 33.44
C GLU A 100 46.20 -2.27 32.09
N GLU A 101 44.89 -2.56 32.05
CA GLU A 101 44.17 -2.90 30.83
C GLU A 101 44.14 -1.73 29.85
N GLY A 102 43.94 -0.50 30.35
CA GLY A 102 44.03 0.71 29.54
C GLY A 102 45.43 0.96 28.97
N VAL A 103 46.48 0.74 29.77
CA VAL A 103 47.88 0.81 29.30
C VAL A 103 48.16 -0.26 28.25
N SER A 104 47.65 -1.49 28.44
CA SER A 104 47.78 -2.58 27.47
C SER A 104 47.13 -2.22 26.12
N ALA A 105 45.95 -1.59 26.14
CA ALA A 105 45.29 -1.12 24.93
C ALA A 105 46.13 -0.09 24.17
N MET A 106 46.74 0.87 24.87
CA MET A 106 47.62 1.86 24.26
C MET A 106 48.92 1.25 23.71
N LYS A 107 49.47 0.24 24.38
CA LYS A 107 50.65 -0.52 23.88
C LYS A 107 50.33 -1.22 22.55
N LYS A 108 49.17 -1.88 22.46
CA LYS A 108 48.71 -2.50 21.20
C LYS A 108 48.57 -1.49 20.07
N LEU A 109 48.07 -0.28 20.34
CA LEU A 109 48.00 0.78 19.34
C LEU A 109 49.40 1.18 18.83
N VAL A 110 50.35 1.36 19.75
CA VAL A 110 51.73 1.72 19.38
C VAL A 110 52.43 0.59 18.61
N GLU A 111 52.16 -0.68 18.94
CA GLU A 111 52.62 -1.84 18.17
C GLU A 111 52.10 -1.81 16.72
N ILE A 112 50.85 -1.42 16.49
CA ILE A 112 50.25 -1.29 15.16
C ILE A 112 50.85 -0.11 14.38
N ILE A 113 51.09 1.03 15.04
CA ILE A 113 51.60 2.26 14.39
C ILE A 113 53.10 2.16 14.07
N ASN A 114 53.89 1.56 14.96
CA ASN A 114 55.35 1.59 14.90
C ASN A 114 55.98 1.12 13.58
N PRO A 115 55.51 0.05 12.91
CA PRO A 115 56.05 -0.37 11.62
C PRO A 115 56.00 0.75 10.57
N TYR A 116 54.84 1.40 10.44
CA TYR A 116 54.63 2.49 9.48
C TYR A 116 55.41 3.75 9.86
N PHE A 117 55.45 4.09 11.15
CA PHE A 117 56.18 5.24 11.66
C PHE A 117 57.70 5.10 11.44
N LYS A 118 58.26 3.91 11.68
CA LYS A 118 59.69 3.61 11.46
C LYS A 118 60.08 3.76 9.99
N THR A 119 59.29 3.19 9.09
CA THR A 119 59.55 3.28 7.65
C THR A 119 59.54 4.75 7.18
N LEU A 120 58.51 5.52 7.55
CA LEU A 120 58.38 6.91 7.15
C LEU A 120 59.46 7.81 7.78
N SER A 121 59.77 7.62 9.06
CA SER A 121 60.82 8.41 9.75
C SER A 121 62.20 8.21 9.11
N LYS A 122 62.53 6.98 8.70
CA LYS A 122 63.76 6.68 7.95
C LYS A 122 63.79 7.39 6.61
N THR A 123 62.69 7.40 5.87
CA THR A 123 62.60 8.09 4.57
C THR A 123 62.77 9.60 4.70
N ILE A 124 62.20 10.22 5.75
CA ILE A 124 62.23 11.68 5.95
C ILE A 124 63.57 12.16 6.53
N THR A 125 64.07 11.48 7.56
CA THR A 125 65.20 11.95 8.37
C THR A 125 66.50 11.16 8.17
N GLY A 126 66.44 10.01 7.50
CA GLY A 126 67.54 9.06 7.40
C GLY A 126 67.75 8.21 8.66
N LYS A 127 66.97 8.43 9.72
CA LYS A 127 67.03 7.69 10.99
C LYS A 127 65.69 7.02 11.30
N GLU A 128 65.75 5.80 11.81
CA GLU A 128 64.57 5.09 12.30
C GLU A 128 64.22 5.60 13.70
N ILE A 129 63.01 6.14 13.86
CA ILE A 129 62.47 6.61 15.13
C ILE A 129 61.36 5.64 15.55
N SER A 130 61.33 5.23 16.81
CA SER A 130 60.27 4.38 17.39
C SER A 130 59.46 5.12 18.44
N LEU A 131 58.15 4.90 18.47
CA LEU A 131 57.27 5.37 19.50
C LEU A 131 57.24 4.39 20.68
N LEU A 132 57.13 4.93 21.88
CA LEU A 132 56.95 4.20 23.14
C LEU A 132 55.78 4.81 23.90
N VAL A 133 55.02 3.98 24.61
CA VAL A 133 53.96 4.45 25.52
C VAL A 133 54.61 4.83 26.84
N ASP A 134 54.41 6.07 27.28
CA ASP A 134 54.70 6.47 28.66
C ASP A 134 53.58 5.93 29.57
N GLU A 135 53.88 4.81 30.23
CA GLU A 135 52.92 4.15 31.12
C GLU A 135 52.51 5.05 32.30
N ALA A 136 53.43 5.88 32.82
CA ALA A 136 53.14 6.76 33.93
C ALA A 136 52.14 7.85 33.52
N TYR A 137 52.33 8.42 32.32
CA TYR A 137 51.41 9.41 31.76
C TYR A 137 50.01 8.82 31.52
N VAL A 138 49.92 7.64 30.88
CA VAL A 138 48.63 7.00 30.60
C VAL A 138 47.92 6.62 31.89
N LYS A 139 48.63 6.06 32.88
CA LYS A 139 48.04 5.76 34.20
C LYS A 139 47.51 7.02 34.88
N ALA A 140 48.27 8.12 34.88
CA ALA A 140 47.83 9.38 35.46
C ALA A 140 46.55 9.91 34.78
N CYS A 141 46.44 9.80 33.45
CA CYS A 141 45.24 10.17 32.72
C CYS A 141 44.02 9.34 33.13
N LEU A 142 44.19 8.01 33.25
CA LEU A 142 43.11 7.10 33.66
C LEU A 142 42.71 7.31 35.14
N GLU A 143 43.68 7.50 36.03
CA GLU A 143 43.44 7.79 37.44
C GLU A 143 42.70 9.12 37.64
N ALA A 144 42.99 10.13 36.81
CA ALA A 144 42.24 11.38 36.81
C ALA A 144 40.74 11.16 36.51
N GLN A 145 40.40 10.18 35.66
CA GLN A 145 39.01 9.82 35.35
C GLN A 145 38.29 9.10 36.51
N PHE A 146 39.00 8.64 37.54
CA PHE A 146 38.39 8.00 38.70
C PHE A 146 37.36 8.89 39.40
N VAL A 147 37.62 10.21 39.47
CA VAL A 147 36.69 11.18 40.03
C VAL A 147 35.40 11.26 39.19
N GLU A 148 35.52 11.19 37.87
CA GLU A 148 34.37 11.25 36.97
C GLU A 148 33.54 9.95 36.94
N ARG A 149 34.12 8.78 37.29
CA ARG A 149 33.42 7.49 37.27
C ARG A 149 32.11 7.52 38.06
N ALA A 150 32.15 8.02 39.30
CA ALA A 150 30.96 8.10 40.15
C ALA A 150 29.91 9.06 39.57
N ILE A 151 30.35 10.18 39.00
CA ILE A 151 29.47 11.19 38.39
C ILE A 151 28.80 10.61 37.14
N PHE A 152 29.56 9.93 36.30
CA PHE A 152 29.07 9.36 35.05
C PHE A 152 28.05 8.24 35.28
N THR A 153 28.28 7.37 36.29
CA THR A 153 27.31 6.35 36.69
C THR A 153 25.95 6.97 37.05
N VAL A 154 25.94 8.04 37.84
CA VAL A 154 24.70 8.75 38.19
C VAL A 154 24.03 9.35 36.94
N ARG A 155 24.80 9.97 36.03
CA ARG A 155 24.27 10.49 34.76
C ARG A 155 23.63 9.39 33.90
N ARG A 156 24.24 8.21 33.83
CA ARG A 156 23.71 7.05 33.09
C ARG A 156 22.41 6.52 33.70
N VAL A 157 22.34 6.42 35.03
CA VAL A 157 21.10 6.06 35.74
C VAL A 157 19.98 7.07 35.44
N ARG A 158 20.27 8.38 35.48
CA ARG A 158 19.28 9.42 35.13
C ARG A 158 18.77 9.28 33.70
N TYR A 159 19.64 8.90 32.77
CA TYR A 159 19.24 8.63 31.38
C TYR A 159 18.33 7.41 31.22
N TRP A 160 18.58 6.33 31.95
CA TRP A 160 17.68 5.18 31.95
C TRP A 160 16.33 5.51 32.59
N PHE A 161 16.37 6.27 33.69
CA PHE A 161 15.17 6.71 34.38
C PHE A 161 14.29 7.59 33.49
N SER A 162 14.84 8.55 32.74
CA SER A 162 14.03 9.38 31.84
C SER A 162 13.24 8.57 30.81
N ARG A 163 13.80 7.46 30.32
CA ARG A 163 13.10 6.52 29.43
C ARG A 163 11.99 5.75 30.13
N ILE A 164 12.26 5.25 31.34
CA ILE A 164 11.25 4.56 32.18
C ILE A 164 10.11 5.50 32.52
N MET A 165 10.42 6.76 32.80
CA MET A 165 9.45 7.81 33.11
C MET A 165 8.49 8.08 31.95
N GLY A 166 8.99 8.15 30.71
CA GLY A 166 8.10 8.26 29.54
C GLY A 166 7.10 7.10 29.45
N TRP A 167 7.56 5.88 29.74
CA TRP A 167 6.69 4.70 29.81
C TRP A 167 5.68 4.75 30.97
N LEU A 168 6.09 5.21 32.15
CA LEU A 168 5.20 5.36 33.31
C LEU A 168 4.12 6.40 33.06
N ILE A 169 4.47 7.55 32.48
CA ILE A 169 3.49 8.59 32.11
C ILE A 169 2.47 8.02 31.12
N TYR A 170 2.92 7.26 30.12
CA TYR A 170 2.03 6.59 29.17
C TYR A 170 1.09 5.60 29.89
N ARG A 171 1.61 4.73 30.77
CA ARG A 171 0.80 3.73 31.49
C ARG A 171 -0.18 4.35 32.49
N LEU A 172 0.21 5.44 33.14
CA LEU A 172 -0.65 6.25 33.99
C LEU A 172 -1.80 6.84 33.17
N ALA A 173 -1.52 7.32 31.95
CA ALA A 173 -2.55 7.85 31.07
C ALA A 173 -3.63 6.79 30.73
N TYR A 174 -3.22 5.56 30.45
CA TYR A 174 -4.16 4.46 30.20
C TYR A 174 -4.77 3.83 31.47
N ALA A 175 -4.56 4.44 32.64
CA ALA A 175 -5.03 3.94 33.93
C ALA A 175 -4.57 2.51 34.28
N TYR A 176 -3.44 2.05 33.72
CA TYR A 176 -2.83 0.76 34.08
C TYR A 176 -2.04 0.82 35.40
N VAL A 177 -1.67 2.01 35.83
CA VAL A 177 -0.81 2.29 36.99
C VAL A 177 -1.44 3.43 37.78
N THR A 178 -1.44 3.36 39.11
CA THR A 178 -2.04 4.42 39.94
C THR A 178 -1.03 5.52 40.26
N VAL A 179 -1.51 6.66 40.78
CA VAL A 179 -0.63 7.76 41.22
C VAL A 179 0.28 7.28 42.36
N GLU A 180 -0.23 6.44 43.27
CA GLU A 180 0.52 5.89 44.39
C GLU A 180 1.61 4.89 43.96
N ASP A 181 1.40 4.16 42.85
CA ASP A 181 2.44 3.32 42.25
C ASP A 181 3.59 4.19 41.71
N VAL A 182 3.24 5.29 41.05
CA VAL A 182 4.21 6.23 40.46
C VAL A 182 5.01 6.93 41.56
N GLU A 183 4.36 7.38 42.64
CA GLU A 183 5.04 7.98 43.78
C GLU A 183 6.07 7.04 44.41
N ARG A 184 5.70 5.77 44.61
CA ARG A 184 6.64 4.75 45.11
C ARG A 184 7.87 4.60 44.21
N ILE A 185 7.69 4.63 42.89
CA ILE A 185 8.80 4.55 41.95
C ILE A 185 9.68 5.80 42.02
N LEU A 186 9.08 6.99 42.12
CA LEU A 186 9.82 8.25 42.27
C LEU A 186 10.66 8.26 43.55
N ASP A 187 10.11 7.78 44.66
CA ASP A 187 10.81 7.75 45.95
C ASP A 187 12.02 6.80 45.93
N VAL A 188 11.87 5.60 45.34
CA VAL A 188 12.98 4.68 45.13
C VAL A 188 14.04 5.31 44.22
N THR A 189 13.61 5.97 43.14
CA THR A 189 14.54 6.52 42.15
C THR A 189 15.25 7.77 42.65
N LYS A 190 14.65 8.54 43.56
CA LYS A 190 15.27 9.72 44.17
C LYS A 190 16.64 9.38 44.78
N GLY A 191 16.72 8.28 45.52
CA GLY A 191 17.97 7.79 46.12
C GLY A 191 18.98 7.30 45.09
N ILE A 192 18.54 6.51 44.11
CA ILE A 192 19.42 5.86 43.13
C ILE A 192 19.97 6.87 42.10
N ALA A 193 19.12 7.75 41.57
CA ALA A 193 19.46 8.75 40.56
C ALA A 193 19.95 10.08 41.15
N LYS A 194 20.01 10.19 42.49
CA LYS A 194 20.34 11.40 43.23
C LYS A 194 19.52 12.61 42.75
N LEU A 195 18.21 12.45 42.60
CA LEU A 195 17.33 13.54 42.20
C LEU A 195 17.15 14.52 43.36
N THR A 196 17.06 15.79 43.02
CA THR A 196 16.77 16.87 43.99
C THR A 196 15.29 16.91 44.33
N ASP A 197 14.93 17.46 45.50
CA ASP A 197 13.54 17.60 45.91
C ASP A 197 12.67 18.36 44.88
N PRO A 198 13.14 19.49 44.30
CA PRO A 198 12.37 20.20 43.28
C PRO A 198 12.13 19.38 42.00
N GLU A 199 13.10 18.54 41.59
CA GLU A 199 12.94 17.68 40.41
C GLU A 199 11.84 16.63 40.63
N VAL A 200 11.79 16.04 41.83
CA VAL A 200 10.74 15.06 42.17
C VAL A 200 9.37 15.72 42.23
N GLU A 201 9.28 16.91 42.84
CA GLU A 201 8.02 17.64 42.96
C GLU A 201 7.45 18.08 41.61
N ALA A 202 8.33 18.53 40.71
CA ALA A 202 7.96 18.86 39.34
C ALA A 202 7.38 17.64 38.60
N LEU A 203 8.00 16.45 38.76
CA LEU A 203 7.51 15.22 38.15
C LEU A 203 6.14 14.80 38.70
N LYS A 204 5.94 14.87 40.02
CA LYS A 204 4.63 14.60 40.66
C LYS A 204 3.54 15.52 40.12
N THR A 205 3.84 16.81 39.99
CA THR A 205 2.91 17.82 39.46
C THR A 205 2.53 17.53 38.00
N ILE A 206 3.52 17.18 37.16
CA ILE A 206 3.25 16.82 35.76
C ILE A 206 2.38 15.56 35.68
N MET A 207 2.67 14.56 36.51
CA MET A 207 1.96 13.28 36.52
C MET A 207 0.50 13.43 36.95
N SER A 208 0.21 14.24 37.97
CA SER A 208 -1.18 14.51 38.39
C SER A 208 -1.99 15.22 37.29
N LEU A 209 -1.40 16.23 36.64
CA LEU A 209 -2.03 16.92 35.50
C LEU A 209 -2.31 15.97 34.32
N MET A 210 -1.44 14.99 34.08
CA MET A 210 -1.61 14.01 33.01
C MET A 210 -2.78 13.04 33.29
N THR A 211 -3.00 12.65 34.55
CA THR A 211 -4.13 11.78 34.92
C THR A 211 -5.48 12.43 34.60
N GLU A 212 -5.63 13.74 34.83
CA GLU A 212 -6.85 14.49 34.48
C GLU A 212 -7.12 14.52 32.97
N ILE A 213 -6.07 14.52 32.16
CA ILE A 213 -6.19 14.52 30.70
C ILE A 213 -6.63 13.14 30.22
N ALA A 214 -6.09 12.07 30.81
CA ALA A 214 -6.22 10.74 30.28
C ALA A 214 -7.50 9.99 30.67
N GLY A 215 -8.14 10.36 31.78
CA GLY A 215 -9.52 9.91 32.09
C GLY A 215 -10.53 10.19 30.97
N ARG A 216 -10.22 11.10 30.04
CA ARG A 216 -11.02 11.42 28.85
C ARG A 216 -10.97 10.35 27.74
N GLU A 217 -9.93 9.51 27.71
CA GLU A 217 -9.78 8.49 26.65
C GLU A 217 -10.68 7.28 26.86
N TYR A 218 -11.05 6.96 28.11
CA TYR A 218 -11.92 5.83 28.44
C TYR A 218 -13.40 6.07 28.10
N ILE A 219 -13.82 7.34 27.99
CA ILE A 219 -15.18 7.72 27.61
C ILE A 219 -15.37 7.40 26.12
N PRO A 220 -16.39 6.64 25.69
CA PRO A 220 -16.54 6.23 24.29
C PRO A 220 -16.58 7.44 23.34
N THR A 221 -16.14 7.27 22.10
CA THR A 221 -16.34 8.30 21.07
C THR A 221 -17.83 8.40 20.70
N PRO A 222 -18.30 9.51 20.08
CA PRO A 222 -19.68 9.60 19.58
C PRO A 222 -20.08 8.44 18.66
N SER A 223 -19.13 7.95 17.82
CA SER A 223 -19.36 6.78 16.97
C SER A 223 -19.53 5.49 17.78
N MET A 224 -18.68 5.25 18.78
CA MET A 224 -18.80 4.11 19.68
C MET A 224 -20.10 4.18 20.49
N LEU A 225 -20.48 5.38 20.95
CA LEU A 225 -21.74 5.59 21.66
C LEU A 225 -22.95 5.26 20.76
N ALA A 226 -22.90 5.63 19.48
CA ALA A 226 -23.94 5.29 18.52
C ALA A 226 -24.11 3.76 18.40
N THR A 227 -23.00 3.02 18.28
CA THR A 227 -23.02 1.54 18.25
C THR A 227 -23.54 0.95 19.55
N ILE A 228 -23.08 1.44 20.71
CA ILE A 228 -23.61 0.99 22.02
C ILE A 228 -25.11 1.26 22.09
N SER A 229 -25.58 2.38 21.53
CA SER A 229 -26.99 2.79 21.54
C SER A 229 -27.90 1.89 20.70
N GLU A 230 -27.36 1.12 19.76
CA GLU A 230 -28.12 0.10 19.01
C GLU A 230 -28.61 -1.01 19.96
N ILE A 231 -27.75 -1.44 20.88
CA ILE A 231 -28.04 -2.54 21.82
C ILE A 231 -28.60 -2.01 23.15
N VAL A 232 -28.08 -0.87 23.62
CA VAL A 232 -28.40 -0.28 24.92
C VAL A 232 -28.97 1.13 24.71
N PRO A 233 -30.29 1.27 24.52
CA PRO A 233 -30.94 2.56 24.24
C PRO A 233 -30.65 3.66 25.25
N ARG A 234 -30.45 3.29 26.53
CA ARG A 234 -30.15 4.22 27.64
C ARG A 234 -28.81 4.93 27.47
N ALA A 235 -27.88 4.36 26.70
CA ALA A 235 -26.57 4.97 26.45
C ALA A 235 -26.68 6.35 25.79
N ARG A 236 -27.74 6.60 25.02
CA ARG A 236 -28.01 7.90 24.37
C ARG A 236 -28.10 9.07 25.35
N ALA A 237 -28.54 8.83 26.59
CA ALA A 237 -28.62 9.88 27.61
C ALA A 237 -27.24 10.49 27.94
N PHE A 238 -26.16 9.71 27.78
CA PHE A 238 -24.79 10.13 28.05
C PHE A 238 -24.14 10.88 26.88
N PHE A 239 -24.87 11.19 25.80
CA PHE A 239 -24.31 11.91 24.65
C PHE A 239 -23.69 13.26 25.06
N SER A 240 -24.36 14.00 25.93
CA SER A 240 -23.86 15.31 26.38
C SER A 240 -22.55 15.19 27.17
N ASP A 241 -22.38 14.13 27.95
CA ASP A 241 -21.17 13.87 28.72
C ASP A 241 -20.02 13.44 27.80
N VAL A 242 -20.31 12.58 26.81
CA VAL A 242 -19.34 12.13 25.80
C VAL A 242 -18.80 13.29 24.97
N VAL A 243 -19.68 14.17 24.49
CA VAL A 243 -19.30 15.32 23.66
C VAL A 243 -18.45 16.33 24.44
N LYS A 244 -18.80 16.60 25.71
CA LYS A 244 -18.02 17.46 26.61
C LYS A 244 -16.65 16.87 26.91
N ALA A 245 -16.60 15.58 27.28
CA ALA A 245 -15.36 14.90 27.60
C ALA A 245 -14.39 14.82 26.41
N ARG A 246 -14.92 14.58 25.20
CA ARG A 246 -14.16 14.50 23.96
C ARG A 246 -13.89 15.86 23.30
N ARG A 247 -14.35 16.97 23.91
CA ARG A 247 -14.15 18.35 23.40
C ARG A 247 -14.55 18.51 21.93
N VAL A 248 -15.66 17.90 21.54
CA VAL A 248 -16.15 17.98 20.16
C VAL A 248 -16.51 19.44 19.84
N PRO A 249 -16.08 20.01 18.70
CA PRO A 249 -16.39 21.39 18.36
C PRO A 249 -17.90 21.61 18.24
N ALA A 250 -18.39 22.77 18.71
CA ALA A 250 -19.82 23.08 18.79
C ALA A 250 -20.60 22.83 17.48
N ARG A 251 -19.98 23.15 16.33
CA ARG A 251 -20.57 22.92 14.99
C ARG A 251 -20.87 21.45 14.67
N TRP A 252 -20.13 20.51 15.26
CA TRP A 252 -20.25 19.08 14.99
C TRP A 252 -21.21 18.38 15.95
N VAL A 253 -21.52 18.98 17.09
CA VAL A 253 -22.43 18.42 18.10
C VAL A 253 -23.80 18.06 17.52
N PRO A 254 -24.50 18.93 16.74
CA PRO A 254 -25.81 18.57 16.19
C PRO A 254 -25.73 17.40 15.20
N ILE A 255 -24.70 17.37 14.34
CA ILE A 255 -24.49 16.28 13.37
C ILE A 255 -24.31 14.95 14.10
N TRP A 256 -23.50 14.94 15.17
CA TRP A 256 -23.31 13.73 15.98
C TRP A 256 -24.57 13.31 16.72
N ALA A 257 -25.39 14.27 17.17
CA ALA A 257 -26.65 13.96 17.83
C ALA A 257 -27.62 13.27 16.87
N GLU A 258 -27.75 13.76 15.64
CA GLU A 258 -28.55 13.15 14.58
C GLU A 258 -28.04 11.75 14.24
N TYR A 259 -26.72 11.58 14.07
CA TYR A 259 -26.12 10.28 13.80
C TYR A 259 -26.41 9.25 14.91
N VAL A 260 -26.17 9.61 16.18
CA VAL A 260 -26.43 8.73 17.34
C VAL A 260 -27.93 8.39 17.46
N ALA A 261 -28.81 9.29 17.04
CA ALA A 261 -30.26 9.05 17.05
C ALA A 261 -30.74 8.13 15.92
N ILE A 262 -30.19 8.27 14.71
CA ILE A 262 -30.61 7.51 13.50
C ILE A 262 -29.97 6.12 13.45
N LYS A 263 -28.73 5.98 13.93
CA LYS A 263 -27.93 4.76 13.81
C LYS A 263 -28.65 3.48 14.29
N PRO A 264 -29.40 3.47 15.42
CA PRO A 264 -30.13 2.28 15.88
C PRO A 264 -31.27 1.78 14.97
N VAL A 265 -31.78 2.61 14.06
CA VAL A 265 -32.98 2.29 13.26
C VAL A 265 -32.71 2.22 11.76
N ILE A 266 -31.54 2.66 11.31
CA ILE A 266 -31.25 2.81 9.87
C ILE A 266 -31.22 1.47 9.11
N ASP A 267 -30.83 0.38 9.77
CA ASP A 267 -30.77 -0.93 9.14
C ASP A 267 -32.18 -1.52 8.91
N GLU A 268 -33.11 -1.29 9.85
CA GLU A 268 -34.52 -1.64 9.73
C GLU A 268 -35.20 -0.82 8.62
N VAL A 269 -34.87 0.46 8.51
CA VAL A 269 -35.33 1.33 7.41
C VAL A 269 -34.88 0.77 6.06
N LYS A 270 -33.62 0.34 5.93
CA LYS A 270 -33.11 -0.29 4.69
C LYS A 270 -33.84 -1.59 4.36
N LYS A 271 -34.13 -2.44 5.35
CA LYS A 271 -34.90 -3.68 5.15
C LYS A 271 -36.31 -3.38 4.63
N VAL A 272 -36.99 -2.39 5.22
CA VAL A 272 -38.33 -1.95 4.77
C VAL A 272 -38.28 -1.43 3.34
N LEU A 273 -37.25 -0.66 2.98
CA LEU A 273 -37.04 -0.22 1.61
C LEU A 273 -36.90 -1.43 0.67
N SER A 274 -36.01 -2.37 0.94
CA SER A 274 -35.84 -3.58 0.11
C SER A 274 -37.13 -4.39 -0.07
N SER A 275 -37.94 -4.53 0.98
CA SER A 275 -39.26 -5.17 0.88
C SER A 275 -40.22 -4.40 -0.01
N THR A 276 -40.25 -3.07 0.13
CA THR A 276 -41.05 -2.17 -0.71
C THR A 276 -40.67 -2.30 -2.17
N GLU A 277 -39.37 -2.35 -2.46
CA GLU A 277 -38.87 -2.48 -3.82
C GLU A 277 -39.38 -3.74 -4.49
N ARG A 278 -39.32 -4.87 -3.78
CA ARG A 278 -39.86 -6.13 -4.26
C ARG A 278 -41.36 -6.06 -4.51
N LEU A 279 -42.14 -5.50 -3.58
CA LEU A 279 -43.59 -5.39 -3.78
C LEU A 279 -43.93 -4.53 -5.01
N TYR A 280 -43.19 -3.45 -5.23
CA TYR A 280 -43.39 -2.57 -6.37
C TYR A 280 -43.03 -3.25 -7.71
N GLU A 281 -41.88 -3.92 -7.73
CA GLU A 281 -41.41 -4.69 -8.88
C GLU A 281 -42.44 -5.76 -9.31
N TYR A 282 -43.06 -6.44 -8.35
CA TYR A 282 -44.08 -7.48 -8.58
C TYR A 282 -45.50 -6.93 -8.75
N PHE A 283 -45.66 -5.63 -9.00
CA PHE A 283 -46.95 -4.97 -9.24
C PHE A 283 -47.96 -5.10 -8.08
N MET A 284 -47.50 -5.41 -6.86
CA MET A 284 -48.36 -5.56 -5.69
C MET A 284 -48.75 -4.21 -5.07
N ILE A 285 -47.98 -3.15 -5.34
CA ILE A 285 -48.22 -1.80 -4.84
C ILE A 285 -48.12 -0.75 -5.95
N THR A 286 -48.63 0.44 -5.68
CA THR A 286 -48.73 1.56 -6.62
C THR A 286 -47.57 2.55 -6.50
N ASP A 287 -47.46 3.45 -7.47
CA ASP A 287 -46.48 4.54 -7.46
C ASP A 287 -46.71 5.47 -6.26
N GLU A 288 -47.97 5.69 -5.89
CA GLU A 288 -48.38 6.48 -4.73
C GLU A 288 -47.91 5.85 -3.41
N ASP A 289 -47.96 4.53 -3.29
CA ASP A 289 -47.48 3.81 -2.09
C ASP A 289 -45.98 3.98 -1.88
N VAL A 290 -45.21 3.89 -2.97
CA VAL A 290 -43.75 4.05 -2.92
C VAL A 290 -43.36 5.50 -2.67
N LYS A 291 -44.04 6.48 -3.29
CA LYS A 291 -43.81 7.91 -3.01
C LYS A 291 -44.02 8.25 -1.54
N ARG A 292 -45.10 7.73 -0.94
CA ARG A 292 -45.36 7.89 0.51
C ARG A 292 -44.23 7.31 1.38
N LEU A 293 -43.64 6.19 0.97
CA LEU A 293 -42.50 5.60 1.68
C LEU A 293 -41.20 6.40 1.47
N MET A 294 -40.96 6.89 0.25
CA MET A 294 -39.81 7.74 -0.06
C MET A 294 -39.81 9.05 0.71
N GLU A 295 -40.97 9.68 0.89
CA GLU A 295 -41.09 10.87 1.75
C GLU A 295 -40.69 10.58 3.19
N ARG A 296 -41.01 9.37 3.71
CA ARG A 296 -40.61 8.95 5.06
C ARG A 296 -39.11 8.70 5.19
N LEU A 297 -38.41 8.32 4.11
CA LEU A 297 -36.96 8.09 4.14
C LEU A 297 -36.17 9.38 4.44
N LYS A 298 -36.70 10.55 4.04
CA LYS A 298 -36.09 11.85 4.36
C LYS A 298 -35.91 12.08 5.85
N LEU A 299 -36.78 11.52 6.68
CA LEU A 299 -36.69 11.59 8.15
C LEU A 299 -35.45 10.87 8.70
N TYR A 300 -34.84 9.98 7.92
CA TYR A 300 -33.66 9.21 8.29
C TYR A 300 -32.38 9.67 7.58
N GLY A 301 -32.40 10.87 6.98
CA GLY A 301 -31.23 11.49 6.36
C GLY A 301 -31.04 11.17 4.87
N TRP A 302 -32.05 10.61 4.19
CA TRP A 302 -32.01 10.42 2.74
C TRP A 302 -32.30 11.72 2.01
N GLU A 303 -31.45 12.03 1.02
CA GLU A 303 -31.61 13.24 0.21
C GLU A 303 -32.45 13.01 -1.05
N ASP A 304 -32.95 14.09 -1.64
CA ASP A 304 -33.79 14.05 -2.85
C ASP A 304 -33.11 13.37 -4.03
N TYR A 305 -31.80 13.54 -4.19
CA TYR A 305 -31.05 12.90 -5.27
C TYR A 305 -30.94 11.38 -5.07
N GLU A 306 -30.80 10.92 -3.83
CA GLU A 306 -30.75 9.48 -3.50
C GLU A 306 -32.10 8.83 -3.74
N ILE A 307 -33.17 9.49 -3.28
CA ILE A 307 -34.54 9.06 -3.50
C ILE A 307 -34.83 8.95 -5.00
N LYS A 308 -34.39 9.93 -5.79
CA LYS A 308 -34.54 9.88 -7.26
C LYS A 308 -33.84 8.67 -7.88
N LEU A 309 -32.61 8.37 -7.48
CA LEU A 309 -31.88 7.21 -7.99
C LEU A 309 -32.57 5.88 -7.64
N VAL A 310 -33.09 5.77 -6.41
CA VAL A 310 -33.89 4.60 -6.01
C VAL A 310 -35.15 4.49 -6.84
N TRP A 311 -35.85 5.60 -7.08
CA TRP A 311 -37.06 5.66 -7.89
C TRP A 311 -36.82 5.24 -9.35
N ASP A 312 -35.75 5.76 -9.96
CA ASP A 312 -35.40 5.43 -11.33
C ASP A 312 -35.06 3.94 -11.46
N ARG A 313 -34.27 3.38 -10.53
CA ARG A 313 -33.99 1.93 -10.48
C ARG A 313 -35.28 1.11 -10.37
N LEU A 314 -36.18 1.48 -9.46
CA LEU A 314 -37.44 0.78 -9.26
C LEU A 314 -38.31 0.71 -10.50
N ARG A 315 -38.37 1.80 -11.27
CA ARG A 315 -39.11 1.82 -12.53
C ARG A 315 -38.48 0.92 -13.58
N LEU A 316 -37.14 0.91 -13.68
CA LEU A 316 -36.44 0.01 -14.59
C LEU A 316 -36.69 -1.46 -14.24
N ASP A 317 -36.59 -1.83 -12.96
CA ASP A 317 -36.83 -3.19 -12.49
C ASP A 317 -38.29 -3.61 -12.76
N ARG A 318 -39.25 -2.72 -12.49
CA ARG A 318 -40.67 -2.97 -12.78
C ARG A 318 -40.94 -3.10 -14.28
N TRP A 319 -40.36 -2.26 -15.12
CA TRP A 319 -40.51 -2.38 -16.58
C TRP A 319 -39.90 -3.67 -17.11
N TYR A 320 -38.71 -4.03 -16.62
CA TYR A 320 -38.07 -5.30 -16.93
C TYR A 320 -38.96 -6.48 -16.53
N ARG A 321 -39.55 -6.45 -15.33
CA ARG A 321 -40.48 -7.49 -14.86
C ARG A 321 -41.74 -7.56 -15.72
N ALA A 322 -42.41 -6.45 -16.01
CA ALA A 322 -43.57 -6.42 -16.91
C ALA A 322 -43.23 -7.00 -18.29
N TYR A 323 -42.08 -6.62 -18.84
CA TYR A 323 -41.62 -7.14 -20.12
C TYR A 323 -41.42 -8.67 -20.04
N ARG A 324 -40.75 -9.17 -19.00
CA ARG A 324 -40.51 -10.60 -18.81
C ARG A 324 -41.80 -11.41 -18.59
N GLU A 325 -42.77 -10.89 -17.85
CA GLU A 325 -44.00 -11.65 -17.55
C GLU A 325 -45.02 -11.61 -18.69
N ILE A 326 -45.10 -10.49 -19.44
CA ILE A 326 -46.10 -10.32 -20.52
C ILE A 326 -45.56 -10.72 -21.89
N VAL A 327 -44.35 -10.26 -22.22
CA VAL A 327 -43.71 -10.54 -23.52
C VAL A 327 -42.86 -11.81 -23.42
N GLY A 328 -42.15 -11.99 -22.31
CA GLY A 328 -41.33 -13.18 -22.08
C GLY A 328 -40.12 -13.28 -22.99
N THR A 329 -39.59 -14.49 -23.05
CA THR A 329 -38.50 -14.87 -23.93
C THR A 329 -39.03 -15.15 -25.33
N LEU A 330 -38.12 -15.08 -26.32
CA LEU A 330 -38.49 -15.35 -27.71
C LEU A 330 -39.08 -16.77 -27.92
N ARG A 331 -38.63 -17.73 -27.11
CA ARG A 331 -39.17 -19.10 -27.12
C ARG A 331 -40.61 -19.17 -26.59
N GLU A 332 -40.91 -18.45 -25.51
CA GLU A 332 -42.26 -18.36 -24.95
C GLU A 332 -43.20 -17.68 -25.95
N LEU A 333 -42.76 -16.60 -26.62
CA LEU A 333 -43.52 -15.97 -27.71
C LEU A 333 -43.75 -16.92 -28.88
N THR A 334 -42.78 -17.76 -29.21
CA THR A 334 -42.94 -18.74 -30.30
C THR A 334 -43.95 -19.82 -29.91
N THR A 335 -43.97 -20.25 -28.66
CA THR A 335 -45.02 -21.15 -28.16
C THR A 335 -46.39 -20.47 -28.17
N LEU A 336 -46.49 -19.18 -27.81
CA LEU A 336 -47.74 -18.43 -27.98
C LEU A 336 -48.16 -18.28 -29.46
N ALA A 337 -47.20 -18.30 -30.39
CA ALA A 337 -47.46 -18.23 -31.83
C ALA A 337 -48.11 -19.50 -32.40
N GLU A 338 -48.12 -20.60 -31.64
CA GLU A 338 -48.90 -21.81 -31.96
C GLU A 338 -50.40 -21.49 -31.94
N TYR A 339 -50.84 -20.67 -30.99
CA TYR A 339 -52.25 -20.35 -30.76
C TYR A 339 -52.65 -18.97 -31.32
N SER A 340 -51.69 -18.08 -31.61
CA SER A 340 -51.98 -16.71 -32.03
C SER A 340 -51.07 -16.22 -33.18
N PRO A 341 -51.63 -15.96 -34.38
CA PRO A 341 -50.89 -15.34 -35.49
C PRO A 341 -50.32 -13.95 -35.14
N ARG A 342 -50.93 -13.25 -34.17
CA ARG A 342 -50.41 -11.96 -33.68
C ARG A 342 -49.13 -12.14 -32.86
N ALA A 343 -49.05 -13.19 -32.04
CA ALA A 343 -47.84 -13.53 -31.29
C ALA A 343 -46.68 -13.89 -32.23
N ARG A 344 -46.96 -14.53 -33.37
CA ARG A 344 -45.96 -14.79 -34.43
C ARG A 344 -45.30 -13.50 -34.94
N ARG A 345 -46.11 -12.49 -35.28
CA ARG A 345 -45.61 -11.19 -35.75
C ARG A 345 -44.80 -10.47 -34.68
N LEU A 346 -45.25 -10.55 -33.42
CA LEU A 346 -44.53 -9.95 -32.29
C LEU A 346 -43.19 -10.66 -32.06
N ALA A 347 -43.15 -12.00 -32.08
CA ALA A 347 -41.93 -12.80 -31.93
C ALA A 347 -40.88 -12.43 -32.98
N LEU A 348 -41.28 -12.34 -34.26
CA LEU A 348 -40.38 -11.93 -35.34
C LEU A 348 -39.85 -10.51 -35.14
N GLY A 349 -40.73 -9.58 -34.75
CA GLY A 349 -40.34 -8.20 -34.47
C GLY A 349 -39.33 -8.10 -33.32
N GLU A 350 -39.54 -8.84 -32.23
CA GLU A 350 -38.61 -8.86 -31.09
C GLU A 350 -37.29 -9.57 -31.43
N ALA A 351 -37.33 -10.67 -32.19
CA ALA A 351 -36.14 -11.34 -32.67
C ALA A 351 -35.25 -10.39 -33.48
N TYR A 352 -35.85 -9.64 -34.41
CA TYR A 352 -35.11 -8.69 -35.23
C TYR A 352 -34.51 -7.56 -34.40
N LYS A 353 -35.25 -7.00 -33.43
CA LYS A 353 -34.71 -5.97 -32.53
C LYS A 353 -33.49 -6.47 -31.77
N MET A 354 -33.55 -7.70 -31.24
CA MET A 354 -32.42 -8.31 -30.51
C MET A 354 -31.22 -8.57 -31.43
N ILE A 355 -31.45 -9.08 -32.65
CA ILE A 355 -30.40 -9.36 -33.63
C ILE A 355 -29.73 -8.06 -34.11
N GLU A 356 -30.50 -6.99 -34.31
CA GLU A 356 -29.95 -5.69 -34.71
C GLU A 356 -29.04 -5.08 -33.64
N ALA A 357 -29.35 -5.30 -32.37
CA ALA A 357 -28.52 -4.84 -31.25
C ALA A 357 -27.20 -5.62 -31.08
N LEU A 358 -27.03 -6.79 -31.72
CA LEU A 358 -25.80 -7.57 -31.61
C LEU A 358 -24.61 -6.88 -32.29
N PRO A 359 -23.41 -6.88 -31.69
CA PRO A 359 -22.19 -6.33 -32.29
C PRO A 359 -21.51 -7.34 -33.24
N VAL A 360 -22.26 -7.84 -34.24
CA VAL A 360 -21.78 -8.80 -35.24
C VAL A 360 -21.96 -8.27 -36.66
N ASP A 361 -21.29 -8.90 -37.63
CA ASP A 361 -21.38 -8.50 -39.03
C ASP A 361 -22.78 -8.71 -39.62
N ARG A 362 -23.04 -8.02 -40.74
CA ARG A 362 -24.36 -8.02 -41.38
C ARG A 362 -24.75 -9.40 -41.91
N ALA A 363 -23.81 -10.20 -42.42
CA ALA A 363 -24.12 -11.52 -42.94
C ALA A 363 -24.58 -12.45 -41.80
N THR A 364 -23.93 -12.39 -40.64
CA THR A 364 -24.35 -13.11 -39.44
C THR A 364 -25.73 -12.65 -38.96
N LYS A 365 -26.03 -11.35 -38.96
CA LYS A 365 -27.38 -10.85 -38.61
C LYS A 365 -28.45 -11.37 -39.56
N ASP A 366 -28.20 -11.31 -40.87
CA ASP A 366 -29.15 -11.77 -41.88
C ASP A 366 -29.36 -13.29 -41.83
N PHE A 367 -28.30 -14.06 -41.52
CA PHE A 367 -28.40 -15.49 -41.24
C PHE A 367 -29.29 -15.77 -40.03
N LEU A 368 -29.06 -15.08 -38.90
CA LEU A 368 -29.86 -15.26 -37.68
C LEU A 368 -31.33 -14.89 -37.90
N LYS A 369 -31.62 -13.84 -38.68
CA LYS A 369 -33.01 -13.47 -39.01
C LYS A 369 -33.73 -14.59 -39.74
N LYS A 370 -33.11 -15.15 -40.79
CA LYS A 370 -33.68 -16.27 -41.56
C LYS A 370 -33.91 -17.50 -40.68
N MET A 371 -32.93 -17.86 -39.85
CA MET A 371 -33.04 -18.99 -38.92
C MET A 371 -34.22 -18.82 -37.94
N TRP A 372 -34.41 -17.62 -37.39
CA TRP A 372 -35.53 -17.34 -36.49
C TRP A 372 -36.88 -17.24 -37.22
N GLU A 373 -36.91 -16.73 -38.45
CA GLU A 373 -38.09 -16.75 -39.31
C GLU A 373 -38.58 -18.17 -39.57
N GLU A 374 -37.67 -19.06 -39.95
CA GLU A 374 -37.95 -20.47 -40.16
C GLU A 374 -38.48 -21.11 -38.89
N TYR A 375 -37.76 -20.97 -37.77
CA TYR A 375 -38.19 -21.54 -36.48
C TYR A 375 -39.58 -21.08 -36.05
N ILE A 376 -39.85 -19.77 -36.11
CA ILE A 376 -41.13 -19.18 -35.68
C ILE A 376 -42.27 -19.56 -36.63
N ARG A 377 -42.00 -19.77 -37.92
CA ARG A 377 -42.98 -20.22 -38.91
C ARG A 377 -43.30 -21.70 -38.77
N ILE A 378 -42.27 -22.52 -38.60
CA ILE A 378 -42.34 -23.99 -38.70
C ILE A 378 -42.85 -24.61 -37.41
N LYS A 379 -42.37 -24.15 -36.25
CA LYS A 379 -42.72 -24.75 -34.95
C LYS A 379 -44.24 -24.90 -34.72
N PRO A 380 -45.09 -23.89 -35.02
CA PRO A 380 -46.54 -24.01 -34.90
C PRO A 380 -47.21 -25.10 -35.73
N VAL A 381 -46.61 -25.49 -36.85
CA VAL A 381 -47.23 -26.40 -37.83
C VAL A 381 -46.59 -27.80 -37.77
N MET A 382 -45.42 -27.93 -37.15
CA MET A 382 -44.64 -29.16 -37.11
C MET A 382 -45.39 -30.35 -36.49
N ASP A 383 -46.25 -30.12 -35.49
CA ASP A 383 -47.05 -31.20 -34.90
C ASP A 383 -48.12 -31.72 -35.88
N GLU A 384 -48.74 -30.84 -36.68
CA GLU A 384 -49.66 -31.25 -37.74
C GLU A 384 -48.93 -31.94 -38.88
N VAL A 385 -47.72 -31.49 -39.23
CA VAL A 385 -46.85 -32.16 -40.21
C VAL A 385 -46.50 -33.57 -39.75
N ARG A 386 -46.12 -33.76 -38.48
CA ARG A 386 -45.83 -35.09 -37.91
C ARG A 386 -47.04 -36.00 -37.90
N ARG A 387 -48.22 -35.44 -37.64
CA ARG A 387 -49.49 -36.17 -37.73
C ARG A 387 -49.75 -36.60 -39.17
N TYR A 388 -49.63 -35.68 -40.13
CA TYR A 388 -49.79 -35.97 -41.56
C TYR A 388 -48.82 -37.08 -42.02
N ILE A 389 -47.55 -37.03 -41.61
CA ILE A 389 -46.57 -38.08 -41.90
C ILE A 389 -47.01 -39.45 -41.34
N THR A 390 -47.64 -39.47 -40.17
CA THR A 390 -48.13 -40.71 -39.56
C THR A 390 -49.28 -41.32 -40.34
N GLU A 391 -50.21 -40.50 -40.84
CA GLU A 391 -51.30 -40.93 -41.72
C GLU A 391 -50.73 -41.41 -43.06
N LEU A 392 -49.83 -40.63 -43.67
CA LEU A 392 -49.16 -40.97 -44.92
C LEU A 392 -48.42 -42.33 -44.85
N ILE A 393 -47.74 -42.61 -43.73
CA ILE A 393 -47.14 -43.92 -43.47
C ILE A 393 -48.19 -45.02 -43.40
N SER A 394 -49.34 -44.77 -42.76
CA SER A 394 -50.41 -45.76 -42.64
C SER A 394 -51.04 -46.07 -44.00
N ASP A 395 -51.32 -45.05 -44.81
CA ASP A 395 -51.86 -45.18 -46.17
C ASP A 395 -50.91 -45.99 -47.07
N PHE A 396 -49.59 -45.73 -46.99
CA PHE A 396 -48.60 -46.52 -47.70
C PHE A 396 -48.57 -47.98 -47.23
N VAL A 397 -48.66 -48.21 -45.92
CA VAL A 397 -48.65 -49.55 -45.31
C VAL A 397 -49.87 -50.37 -45.72
N GLU A 398 -51.05 -49.76 -45.75
CA GLU A 398 -52.30 -50.41 -46.14
C GLU A 398 -52.41 -50.59 -47.66
N GLY A 399 -51.60 -49.86 -48.44
CA GLY A 399 -51.55 -49.96 -49.90
C GLY A 399 -52.55 -49.06 -50.60
N VAL A 400 -53.02 -48.01 -49.90
CA VAL A 400 -53.84 -46.94 -50.47
C VAL A 400 -53.03 -46.09 -51.45
N ILE A 401 -51.74 -45.88 -51.15
CA ILE A 401 -50.78 -45.14 -52.00
C ILE A 401 -49.57 -46.02 -52.36
N THR A 402 -48.92 -45.68 -53.49
CA THR A 402 -47.70 -46.34 -53.97
C THR A 402 -46.44 -45.86 -53.23
N GLU A 403 -45.33 -46.59 -53.37
CA GLU A 403 -44.03 -46.17 -52.81
C GLU A 403 -43.53 -44.86 -53.43
N GLU A 404 -43.77 -44.68 -54.73
CA GLU A 404 -43.39 -43.47 -55.46
C GLU A 404 -44.16 -42.24 -54.96
N GLU A 405 -45.47 -42.36 -54.74
CA GLU A 405 -46.32 -41.30 -54.17
C GLU A 405 -45.95 -41.00 -52.71
N TYR A 406 -45.70 -42.05 -51.91
CA TYR A 406 -45.26 -41.91 -50.52
C TYR A 406 -43.94 -41.12 -50.42
N VAL A 407 -42.98 -41.43 -51.27
CA VAL A 407 -41.70 -40.71 -51.31
C VAL A 407 -41.91 -39.27 -51.79
N ALA A 408 -42.69 -39.04 -52.84
CA ALA A 408 -42.95 -37.70 -53.36
C ALA A 408 -43.60 -36.77 -52.32
N GLU A 409 -44.58 -37.26 -51.57
CA GLU A 409 -45.24 -36.52 -50.48
C GLU A 409 -44.27 -36.21 -49.34
N LEU A 410 -43.40 -37.15 -48.94
CA LEU A 410 -42.36 -36.87 -47.94
C LEU A 410 -41.35 -35.81 -48.40
N GLU A 411 -40.96 -35.83 -49.67
CA GLU A 411 -40.06 -34.83 -50.26
C GLU A 411 -40.73 -33.44 -50.33
N ALA A 412 -42.05 -33.37 -50.53
CA ALA A 412 -42.81 -32.11 -50.51
C ALA A 412 -42.80 -31.44 -49.13
N LEU A 413 -42.71 -32.22 -48.05
CA LEU A 413 -42.69 -31.70 -46.68
C LEU A 413 -41.37 -31.01 -46.28
N ARG A 414 -40.34 -31.02 -47.14
CA ARG A 414 -39.11 -30.21 -46.95
C ARG A 414 -39.41 -28.72 -46.74
N GLU A 415 -40.47 -28.20 -47.37
CA GLU A 415 -40.88 -26.79 -47.21
C GLU A 415 -41.25 -26.44 -45.75
N TRP A 416 -41.67 -27.46 -44.98
CA TRP A 416 -42.03 -27.37 -43.57
C TRP A 416 -40.89 -27.75 -42.62
N GLY A 417 -39.66 -27.87 -43.12
CA GLY A 417 -38.45 -28.01 -42.32
C GLY A 417 -37.95 -29.44 -42.12
N LEU A 418 -38.45 -30.43 -42.88
CA LEU A 418 -37.85 -31.76 -42.87
C LEU A 418 -36.49 -31.77 -43.56
N ASP A 419 -35.51 -32.40 -42.93
CA ASP A 419 -34.19 -32.63 -43.52
C ASP A 419 -34.07 -34.00 -44.22
N ASP A 420 -32.95 -34.20 -44.93
CA ASP A 420 -32.67 -35.44 -45.66
C ASP A 420 -32.61 -36.66 -44.72
N TRP A 421 -32.17 -36.47 -43.47
CA TRP A 421 -32.06 -37.54 -42.49
C TRP A 421 -33.43 -37.96 -41.96
N GLU A 422 -34.29 -37.00 -41.63
CA GLU A 422 -35.66 -37.22 -41.19
C GLU A 422 -36.46 -37.95 -42.27
N ILE A 423 -36.37 -37.51 -43.54
CA ILE A 423 -37.02 -38.17 -44.68
C ILE A 423 -36.51 -39.61 -44.82
N MET A 424 -35.21 -39.84 -44.74
CA MET A 424 -34.62 -41.18 -44.77
C MET A 424 -35.17 -42.07 -43.64
N PHE A 425 -35.28 -41.55 -42.42
CA PHE A 425 -35.84 -42.29 -41.29
C PHE A 425 -37.33 -42.61 -41.50
N TYR A 426 -38.13 -41.69 -42.01
CA TYR A 426 -39.54 -41.94 -42.32
C TYR A 426 -39.70 -43.01 -43.41
N LYS A 427 -38.87 -42.98 -44.47
CA LYS A 427 -38.83 -44.06 -45.48
C LYS A 427 -38.54 -45.43 -44.84
N ALA A 428 -37.54 -45.50 -43.96
CA ALA A 428 -37.20 -46.73 -43.25
C ALA A 428 -38.33 -47.23 -42.32
N ILE A 429 -38.99 -46.32 -41.59
CA ILE A 429 -40.13 -46.66 -40.71
C ILE A 429 -41.30 -47.19 -41.52
N GLY A 430 -41.63 -46.52 -42.64
CA GLY A 430 -42.68 -46.94 -43.58
C GLY A 430 -42.43 -48.33 -44.13
N GLY A 431 -41.23 -48.57 -44.67
CA GLY A 431 -40.83 -49.88 -45.20
C GLY A 431 -40.89 -51.01 -44.17
N LEU A 432 -40.41 -50.75 -42.94
CA LEU A 432 -40.47 -51.73 -41.85
C LEU A 432 -41.91 -52.01 -41.39
N ARG A 433 -42.78 -51.00 -41.36
CA ARG A 433 -44.22 -51.19 -41.08
C ARG A 433 -44.91 -51.97 -42.20
N LYS A 434 -44.60 -51.69 -43.47
CA LYS A 434 -45.15 -52.41 -44.64
C LYS A 434 -44.76 -53.88 -44.62
N ALA A 435 -43.48 -54.18 -44.36
CA ALA A 435 -43.00 -55.56 -44.23
C ALA A 435 -43.68 -56.31 -43.09
N ARG A 436 -43.94 -55.65 -41.95
CA ARG A 436 -44.71 -56.24 -40.84
C ARG A 436 -46.17 -56.49 -41.22
N TYR A 437 -46.80 -55.56 -41.91
CA TYR A 437 -48.19 -55.68 -42.36
C TYR A 437 -48.36 -56.85 -43.35
N LEU A 438 -47.50 -56.95 -44.37
CA LEU A 438 -47.51 -58.06 -45.33
C LEU A 438 -47.28 -59.41 -44.66
N LYS A 439 -46.35 -59.50 -43.68
CA LYS A 439 -46.13 -60.72 -42.88
C LYS A 439 -47.33 -61.10 -42.01
N ARG A 440 -48.12 -60.12 -41.53
CA ARG A 440 -49.35 -60.38 -40.77
C ARG A 440 -50.47 -60.86 -41.69
N MET A 441 -50.62 -60.25 -42.86
CA MET A 441 -51.60 -60.66 -43.87
C MET A 441 -51.31 -62.09 -44.37
N ALA A 442 -50.03 -62.41 -44.67
CA ALA A 442 -49.61 -63.74 -45.10
C ALA A 442 -49.71 -64.83 -44.01
N ARG A 443 -49.93 -64.46 -42.74
CA ARG A 443 -50.23 -65.39 -41.63
C ARG A 443 -51.73 -65.56 -41.38
N ALA A 444 -52.55 -64.65 -41.92
CA ALA A 444 -54.01 -64.63 -41.76
C ALA A 444 -54.75 -65.25 -42.96
N SER A 445 -54.08 -65.33 -44.12
CA SER A 445 -54.38 -66.19 -45.27
C SER A 445 -53.81 -67.59 -45.07
#